data_AF-A0A7K2MB49-F1
#
_entry.id   AF-A0A7K2MB49-F1
#
_cell.length_a   1.000
_cell.length_b   1.000
_cell.length_c   1.000
_cell.angle_alpha   90.00
_cell.angle_beta   90.00
_cell.angle_gamma   90.00
#
_symmetry.space_group_name_H-M   'P 1'
#
loop_
_entity.id
_entity.type
_entity.pdbx_description
1 polymer ?
#
loop_
_entity_poly.entity_id
_entity_poly.type
_entity_poly.pdbx_seq_one_letter_code
_entity_poly.pdbx_strand_id
1 'polypeptide(L)'
;AEKGGYDVSFETDPSSAFRPGGGDPKLFRYQLQGPLALELIEKVFGGPLPRTKFFHSTPVALDGRSFAALRHGMAGQAGYEFIGPWEHAARVHDAFVEAGEPLGLVRVGALAYATPSVESGWIPSPTPGIYTDPELAGYRAWLPLFGIEGKRPLGGTFFSPDIEDYYVSPFELGYGRLIHWGHDFLGRDALLKAKEDESLRRKVTLVFDPDDVRRVIGGGEDPGFVLSYARDRVETAAGTVGTTMQIASIDPAGTVLATALVAPAHAAPGTRVEIVWGEHPGPGAAPGADLDFPRIRATVQPSPYDRHARTEYRRDA
;
A
#
# COMPACT_ATOMS: atom_id res chain seq x y z
N ALA A 1 -16.43 -21.48 4.64
CA ALA A 1 -17.10 -22.36 5.61
C ALA A 1 -18.32 -23.04 4.98
N GLU A 2 -19.36 -22.26 4.66
CA GLU A 2 -20.70 -22.75 4.28
C GLU A 2 -20.75 -23.70 3.07
N LYS A 3 -19.94 -23.47 2.03
CA LYS A 3 -19.93 -24.31 0.82
C LYS A 3 -18.93 -25.47 0.84
N GLY A 4 -17.95 -25.41 1.74
CA GLY A 4 -16.79 -26.31 1.72
C GLY A 4 -16.78 -27.38 2.82
N GLY A 5 -17.80 -27.42 3.67
CA GLY A 5 -17.86 -28.36 4.81
C GLY A 5 -16.75 -28.15 5.84
N TYR A 6 -16.10 -26.98 5.84
CA TYR A 6 -15.03 -26.66 6.78
C TYR A 6 -15.62 -26.36 8.17
N ASP A 7 -15.08 -27.00 9.21
CA ASP A 7 -15.37 -26.70 10.61
C ASP A 7 -14.61 -25.45 11.06
N VAL A 8 -15.11 -24.29 10.64
CA VAL A 8 -14.52 -22.99 10.94
C VAL A 8 -15.60 -21.98 11.28
N SER A 9 -15.36 -21.17 12.30
CA SER A 9 -16.12 -19.95 12.60
C SER A 9 -15.23 -18.73 12.32
N PHE A 10 -15.86 -17.57 12.06
CA PHE A 10 -15.13 -16.32 11.91
C PHE A 10 -15.90 -15.18 12.57
N GLU A 11 -15.16 -14.15 12.95
CA GLU A 11 -15.71 -12.87 13.41
C GLU A 11 -14.96 -11.74 12.71
N THR A 12 -15.66 -10.65 12.41
CA THR A 12 -15.08 -9.45 11.83
C THR A 12 -15.17 -8.29 12.81
N ASP A 13 -14.03 -7.66 13.12
CA ASP A 13 -13.97 -6.38 13.81
C ASP A 13 -13.75 -5.26 12.78
N PRO A 14 -14.76 -4.45 12.44
CA PRO A 14 -14.65 -3.48 11.37
C PRO A 14 -13.63 -2.38 11.71
N SER A 15 -12.98 -1.82 10.69
CA SER A 15 -12.17 -0.61 10.85
C SER A 15 -12.99 0.49 11.54
N SER A 16 -12.33 1.33 12.35
CA SER A 16 -12.98 2.45 13.04
C SER A 16 -13.77 3.37 12.10
N ALA A 17 -13.36 3.49 10.83
CA ALA A 17 -14.06 4.28 9.81
C ALA A 17 -15.42 3.68 9.39
N PHE A 18 -15.63 2.38 9.59
CA PHE A 18 -16.83 1.65 9.18
C PHE A 18 -17.56 0.98 10.36
N ARG A 19 -17.18 1.31 11.59
CA ARG A 19 -17.78 0.72 12.79
C ARG A 19 -19.13 1.38 13.09
N PRO A 20 -20.24 0.63 13.08
CA PRO A 20 -21.53 1.16 13.46
C PRO A 20 -21.52 1.71 14.89
N GLY A 21 -22.03 2.94 15.08
CA GLY A 21 -22.12 3.57 16.40
C GLY A 21 -20.80 4.10 16.98
N GLY A 22 -19.68 3.99 16.26
CA GLY A 22 -18.41 4.60 16.67
C GLY A 22 -17.78 3.99 17.93
N GLY A 23 -18.10 2.74 18.25
CA GLY A 23 -17.56 2.06 19.44
C GLY A 23 -16.05 1.82 19.40
N ASP A 24 -15.55 1.28 20.51
CA ASP A 24 -14.14 0.93 20.62
C ASP A 24 -13.76 -0.27 19.72
N PRO A 25 -12.54 -0.29 19.15
CA PRO A 25 -11.96 -1.49 18.54
C PRO A 25 -11.87 -2.66 19.52
N LYS A 26 -11.78 -3.89 19.02
CA LYS A 26 -11.43 -5.03 19.88
C LYS A 26 -9.95 -5.01 20.26
N LEU A 27 -9.11 -4.58 19.31
CA LEU A 27 -7.66 -4.58 19.44
C LEU A 27 -7.08 -3.20 19.14
N PHE A 28 -6.08 -2.78 19.91
CA PHE A 28 -5.17 -1.72 19.46
C PHE A 28 -4.09 -2.31 18.55
N ARG A 29 -3.56 -1.46 17.66
CA ARG A 29 -2.43 -1.77 16.79
C ARG A 29 -1.56 -0.53 16.69
N TYR A 30 -0.37 -0.56 17.28
CA TYR A 30 0.59 0.53 17.21
C TYR A 30 1.87 0.06 16.56
N GLN A 31 2.42 0.85 15.65
CA GLN A 31 3.74 0.60 15.09
C GLN A 31 4.74 1.58 15.65
N LEU A 32 5.88 1.06 16.08
CA LEU A 32 7.03 1.86 16.44
C LEU A 32 8.12 1.64 15.41
N GLN A 33 8.50 2.71 14.73
CA GLN A 33 9.37 2.71 13.56
C GLN A 33 10.38 3.85 13.65
N GLY A 34 11.47 3.73 12.89
CA GLY A 34 12.52 4.74 12.83
C GLY A 34 13.82 4.31 13.50
N PRO A 35 14.89 5.12 13.35
CA PRO A 35 16.25 4.73 13.75
C PRO A 35 16.41 4.49 15.26
N LEU A 36 15.58 5.12 16.09
CA LEU A 36 15.62 4.99 17.55
C LEU A 36 14.50 4.07 18.10
N ALA A 37 13.77 3.35 17.23
CA ALA A 37 12.65 2.52 17.65
C ALA A 37 13.06 1.42 18.62
N LEU A 38 14.19 0.76 18.37
CA LEU A 38 14.69 -0.31 19.25
C LEU A 38 15.16 0.23 20.61
N GLU A 39 15.82 1.39 20.63
CA GLU A 39 16.22 2.05 21.88
C GLU A 39 15.01 2.42 22.74
N LEU A 40 13.97 2.99 22.13
CA LEU A 40 12.73 3.30 22.82
C LEU A 40 12.05 2.04 23.38
N ILE A 41 12.03 0.95 22.61
CA ILE A 41 11.50 -0.33 23.07
C ILE A 41 12.29 -0.82 24.28
N GLU A 42 13.61 -0.80 24.23
CA GLU A 42 14.44 -1.21 25.37
C GLU A 42 14.15 -0.36 26.61
N LYS A 43 13.98 0.95 26.46
CA LYS A 43 13.62 1.84 27.55
C LYS A 43 12.26 1.54 28.17
N VAL A 44 11.24 1.25 27.35
CA VAL A 44 9.87 0.96 27.82
C VAL A 44 9.79 -0.39 28.52
N PHE A 45 10.49 -1.42 28.02
CA PHE A 45 10.43 -2.77 28.58
C PHE A 45 11.54 -3.08 29.59
N GLY A 46 12.48 -2.15 29.82
CA GLY A 46 13.63 -2.34 30.71
C GLY A 46 14.70 -3.29 30.14
N GLY A 47 14.70 -3.51 28.83
CA GLY A 47 15.63 -4.39 28.13
C GLY A 47 15.12 -4.80 26.73
N PRO A 48 15.94 -5.51 25.95
CA PRO A 48 15.57 -5.94 24.61
C PRO A 48 14.41 -6.94 24.65
N LEU A 49 13.51 -6.84 23.66
CA LEU A 49 12.48 -7.85 23.45
C LEU A 49 13.11 -9.21 23.07
N PRO A 50 12.37 -10.33 23.27
CA PRO A 50 12.81 -11.64 22.81
C PRO A 50 13.20 -11.63 21.33
N ARG A 51 14.28 -12.34 21.00
CA ARG A 51 14.76 -12.45 19.62
C ARG A 51 13.66 -13.06 18.75
N THR A 52 13.10 -12.24 17.87
CA THR A 52 11.97 -12.59 17.02
C THR A 52 12.40 -12.52 15.56
N LYS A 53 12.00 -13.49 14.72
CA LYS A 53 12.26 -13.45 13.27
C LYS A 53 11.36 -12.42 12.60
N PHE A 54 11.73 -11.93 11.42
CA PHE A 54 10.86 -11.05 10.65
C PHE A 54 9.49 -11.70 10.41
N PHE A 55 8.40 -10.94 10.52
CA PHE A 55 7.01 -11.44 10.40
C PHE A 55 6.61 -12.52 11.42
N HIS A 56 7.38 -12.68 12.51
CA HIS A 56 6.98 -13.48 13.67
C HIS A 56 6.57 -12.57 14.83
N SER A 57 5.73 -13.10 15.71
CA SER A 57 5.29 -12.41 16.91
C SER A 57 5.85 -13.06 18.17
N THR A 58 6.21 -12.25 19.15
CA THR A 58 6.53 -12.70 20.51
C THR A 58 5.52 -12.12 21.50
N PRO A 59 5.09 -12.87 22.52
CA PRO A 59 4.34 -12.29 23.64
C PRO A 59 5.24 -11.31 24.39
N VAL A 60 4.63 -10.22 24.86
CA VAL A 60 5.26 -9.19 25.69
C VAL A 60 4.26 -8.72 26.75
N ALA A 61 4.77 -8.10 27.81
CA ALA A 61 3.93 -7.47 28.82
C ALA A 61 4.50 -6.12 29.26
N LEU A 62 3.61 -5.17 29.54
CA LEU A 62 3.94 -3.84 30.05
C LEU A 62 2.95 -3.49 31.15
N ASP A 63 3.42 -3.19 32.36
CA ASP A 63 2.57 -2.89 33.53
C ASP A 63 1.45 -3.92 33.75
N GLY A 64 1.80 -5.20 33.70
CA GLY A 64 0.85 -6.32 33.89
C GLY A 64 -0.11 -6.57 32.72
N ARG A 65 -0.02 -5.80 31.63
CA ARG A 65 -0.87 -5.95 30.42
C ARG A 65 -0.16 -6.81 29.39
N SER A 66 -0.79 -7.89 28.95
CA SER A 66 -0.20 -8.84 27.99
C SER A 66 -0.67 -8.56 26.56
N PHE A 67 0.26 -8.57 25.61
CA PHE A 67 -0.02 -8.35 24.19
C PHE A 67 1.09 -8.97 23.32
N ALA A 68 0.97 -8.86 22.00
CA ALA A 68 1.95 -9.39 21.06
C ALA A 68 2.79 -8.27 20.45
N ALA A 69 4.08 -8.54 20.24
CA ALA A 69 4.97 -7.71 19.44
C ALA A 69 5.35 -8.48 18.15
N LEU A 70 4.82 -8.03 17.02
CA LEU A 70 5.14 -8.52 15.68
C LEU A 70 6.38 -7.78 15.17
N ARG A 71 7.45 -8.51 14.84
CA ARG A 71 8.65 -7.89 14.24
C ARG A 71 8.33 -7.47 12.81
N HIS A 72 8.27 -6.16 12.57
CA HIS A 72 7.79 -5.55 11.34
C HIS A 72 8.55 -4.24 11.03
N GLY A 73 8.51 -3.78 9.78
CA GLY A 73 8.95 -2.41 9.48
C GLY A 73 8.23 -1.79 8.29
N MET A 74 7.52 -0.68 8.47
CA MET A 74 6.76 -0.07 7.38
C MET A 74 7.49 1.11 6.72
N ALA A 75 8.41 1.75 7.45
CA ALA A 75 9.14 2.94 7.02
C ALA A 75 10.62 2.64 6.66
N GLY A 76 10.87 1.46 6.09
CA GLY A 76 12.22 1.05 5.71
C GLY A 76 13.21 1.01 6.88
N GLN A 77 12.76 0.74 8.11
CA GLN A 77 13.61 0.59 9.30
C GLN A 77 13.09 -0.57 10.15
N ALA A 78 13.93 -1.13 11.03
CA ALA A 78 13.52 -2.19 11.94
C ALA A 78 12.63 -1.63 13.06
N GLY A 79 11.51 -2.31 13.31
CA GLY A 79 10.57 -1.92 14.35
C GLY A 79 9.69 -3.08 14.79
N TYR A 80 8.63 -2.73 15.50
CA TYR A 80 7.60 -3.68 15.93
C TYR A 80 6.20 -3.09 15.72
N GLU A 81 5.26 -3.97 15.43
CA GLU A 81 3.83 -3.70 15.63
C GLU A 81 3.38 -4.36 16.93
N PHE A 82 2.77 -3.58 17.81
CA PHE A 82 2.21 -4.03 19.08
C PHE A 82 0.70 -4.19 18.95
N ILE A 83 0.19 -5.37 19.27
CA ILE A 83 -1.21 -5.76 19.05
C ILE A 83 -1.75 -6.40 20.32
N GLY A 84 -2.82 -5.83 20.88
CA GLY A 84 -3.44 -6.33 22.12
C GLY A 84 -4.85 -5.80 22.35
N PRO A 85 -5.50 -6.21 23.45
CA PRO A 85 -6.85 -5.79 23.80
C PRO A 85 -6.97 -4.27 23.90
N TRP A 86 -8.05 -3.69 23.35
CA TRP A 86 -8.23 -2.22 23.32
C TRP A 86 -8.21 -1.57 24.71
N GLU A 87 -8.68 -2.25 25.75
CA GLU A 87 -8.61 -1.74 27.13
C GLU A 87 -7.18 -1.47 27.63
N HIS A 88 -6.16 -2.03 26.96
CA HIS A 88 -4.75 -1.78 27.24
C HIS A 88 -4.18 -0.59 26.46
N ALA A 89 -4.89 -0.11 25.42
CA ALA A 89 -4.39 0.82 24.41
C ALA A 89 -3.82 2.10 25.02
N ALA A 90 -4.60 2.79 25.86
CA ALA A 90 -4.21 4.07 26.44
C ALA A 90 -2.92 3.96 27.26
N ARG A 91 -2.82 2.96 28.15
CA ARG A 91 -1.62 2.78 28.98
C ARG A 91 -0.39 2.47 28.14
N VAL A 92 -0.53 1.59 27.14
CA VAL A 92 0.59 1.20 26.25
C VAL A 92 1.04 2.40 25.41
N HIS A 93 0.09 3.16 24.85
CA HIS A 93 0.36 4.40 24.12
C HIS A 93 1.14 5.40 25.00
N ASP A 94 0.64 5.68 26.20
CA ASP A 94 1.23 6.68 27.09
C ASP A 94 2.65 6.30 27.50
N ALA A 95 2.90 5.01 27.76
CA ALA A 95 4.25 4.52 28.07
C ALA A 95 5.25 4.79 26.94
N PHE A 96 4.86 4.53 25.68
CA PHE A 96 5.72 4.82 24.53
C PHE A 96 5.91 6.31 24.31
N VAL A 97 4.85 7.12 24.47
CA VAL A 97 4.93 8.58 24.29
C VAL A 97 5.82 9.22 25.34
N GLU A 98 5.62 8.90 26.62
CA GLU A 98 6.42 9.42 27.73
C GLU A 98 7.90 9.02 27.59
N ALA A 99 8.18 7.73 27.34
CA ALA A 99 9.55 7.27 27.19
C ALA A 99 10.23 7.83 25.94
N GLY A 100 9.45 8.11 24.88
CA GLY A 100 9.90 8.56 23.56
C GLY A 100 10.08 10.06 23.40
N GLU A 101 9.46 10.90 24.25
CA GLU A 101 9.64 12.35 24.24
C GLU A 101 11.12 12.79 24.19
N PRO A 102 12.03 12.31 25.08
CA PRO A 102 13.44 12.70 25.02
C PRO A 102 14.19 12.13 23.81
N LEU A 103 13.61 11.17 23.08
CA LEU A 103 14.15 10.60 21.84
C LEU A 103 13.58 11.29 20.59
N GLY A 104 12.74 12.33 20.77
CA GLY A 104 12.10 13.04 19.67
C GLY A 104 11.00 12.24 18.98
N LEU A 105 10.31 11.34 19.70
CA LEU A 105 9.20 10.58 19.14
C LEU A 105 8.10 11.51 18.63
N VAL A 106 7.69 11.31 17.37
CA VAL A 106 6.57 12.02 16.77
C VAL A 106 5.42 11.06 16.53
N ARG A 107 4.21 11.48 16.90
CA ARG A 107 2.98 10.74 16.60
C ARG A 107 2.55 11.02 15.17
N VAL A 108 2.42 9.96 14.38
CA VAL A 108 2.00 10.05 12.98
C VAL A 108 0.48 10.02 12.90
N GLY A 109 -0.12 11.09 12.35
CA GLY A 109 -1.56 11.18 12.12
C GLY A 109 -2.01 10.39 10.88
N ALA A 110 -3.33 10.22 10.73
CA ALA A 110 -3.93 9.38 9.67
C ALA A 110 -3.56 9.78 8.24
N LEU A 111 -3.35 11.09 7.97
CA LEU A 111 -2.94 11.57 6.66
C LEU A 111 -1.51 11.13 6.31
N ALA A 112 -0.55 11.43 7.19
CA ALA A 112 0.85 11.05 7.00
C ALA A 112 1.06 9.54 7.05
N TYR A 113 0.28 8.78 7.83
CA TYR A 113 0.38 7.31 7.91
C TYR A 113 0.19 6.62 6.55
N ALA A 114 -0.64 7.18 5.67
CA ALA A 114 -0.96 6.56 4.39
C ALA A 114 0.16 6.72 3.33
N THR A 115 1.07 7.69 3.49
CA THR A 115 2.04 8.05 2.45
C THR A 115 3.28 7.14 2.33
N PRO A 116 3.89 6.57 3.38
CA PRO A 116 5.17 5.85 3.28
C PRO A 116 5.15 4.60 2.39
N SER A 117 3.95 4.08 2.11
CA SER A 117 3.75 2.95 1.20
C SER A 117 4.36 3.19 -0.18
N VAL A 118 4.33 4.43 -0.71
CA VAL A 118 4.95 4.74 -2.01
C VAL A 118 6.48 4.70 -1.98
N GLU A 119 7.11 5.02 -0.85
CA GLU A 119 8.57 4.87 -0.67
C GLU A 119 8.97 3.40 -0.54
N SER A 120 8.20 2.63 0.24
CA SER A 120 8.42 1.19 0.44
C SER A 120 8.10 0.34 -0.81
N GLY A 121 7.39 0.91 -1.80
CA GLY A 121 6.95 0.21 -2.99
C GLY A 121 5.81 -0.79 -2.76
N TRP A 122 5.10 -0.70 -1.63
CA TRP A 122 3.90 -1.49 -1.39
C TRP A 122 2.69 -0.81 -2.05
N ILE A 123 1.95 -1.54 -2.88
CA ILE A 123 0.71 -1.06 -3.48
C ILE A 123 -0.44 -1.51 -2.58
N PRO A 124 -1.10 -0.59 -1.85
CA PRO A 124 -2.08 -0.94 -0.82
C PRO A 124 -3.44 -1.35 -1.38
N SER A 125 -3.70 -1.03 -2.65
CA SER A 125 -5.04 -1.16 -3.20
C SER A 125 -5.10 -1.48 -4.69
N PRO A 126 -4.66 -2.69 -5.09
CA PRO A 126 -4.99 -3.21 -6.41
C PRO A 126 -6.50 -3.35 -6.60
N THR A 127 -6.98 -3.26 -7.83
CA THR A 127 -8.39 -3.53 -8.15
C THR A 127 -8.67 -5.02 -7.93
N PRO A 128 -9.71 -5.39 -7.17
CA PRO A 128 -10.08 -6.80 -6.98
C PRO A 128 -10.42 -7.48 -8.32
N GLY A 129 -9.68 -8.53 -8.68
CA GLY A 129 -9.89 -9.30 -9.92
C GLY A 129 -11.08 -10.25 -9.85
N ILE A 130 -12.28 -9.73 -9.57
CA ILE A 130 -13.46 -10.54 -9.20
C ILE A 130 -14.73 -10.24 -10.01
N TYR A 131 -14.71 -9.23 -10.87
CA TYR A 131 -15.95 -8.66 -11.42
C TYR A 131 -16.50 -9.44 -12.63
N THR A 132 -15.65 -10.16 -13.36
CA THR A 132 -15.98 -10.73 -14.67
C THR A 132 -16.08 -12.24 -14.70
N ASP A 133 -15.18 -12.96 -14.01
CA ASP A 133 -15.10 -14.42 -14.10
C ASP A 133 -16.46 -15.08 -13.78
N PRO A 134 -17.03 -15.90 -14.68
CA PRO A 134 -18.27 -16.62 -14.44
C PRO A 134 -18.25 -17.52 -13.20
N GLU A 135 -17.11 -18.14 -12.86
CA GLU A 135 -16.96 -18.99 -11.67
C GLU A 135 -17.13 -18.19 -10.37
N LEU A 136 -16.84 -16.89 -10.40
CA LEU A 136 -16.98 -15.98 -9.26
C LEU A 136 -18.40 -15.39 -9.12
N ALA A 137 -19.37 -15.76 -9.96
CA ALA A 137 -20.73 -15.23 -9.88
C ALA A 137 -21.38 -15.47 -8.51
N GLY A 138 -21.19 -16.66 -7.93
CA GLY A 138 -21.69 -16.97 -6.58
C GLY A 138 -20.99 -16.20 -5.47
N TYR A 139 -19.71 -15.81 -5.67
CA TYR A 139 -18.99 -14.96 -4.73
C TYR A 139 -19.49 -13.52 -4.82
N ARG A 140 -19.67 -12.98 -6.03
CA ARG A 140 -20.26 -11.64 -6.24
C ARG A 140 -21.67 -11.51 -5.67
N ALA A 141 -22.51 -12.54 -5.80
CA ALA A 141 -23.86 -12.55 -5.23
C ALA A 141 -23.87 -12.57 -3.69
N TRP A 142 -22.79 -13.08 -3.07
CA TRP A 142 -22.62 -13.11 -1.62
C TRP A 142 -22.07 -11.79 -1.06
N LEU A 143 -21.29 -11.05 -1.84
CA LEU A 143 -20.70 -9.78 -1.41
C LEU A 143 -21.78 -8.72 -1.10
N PRO A 144 -21.59 -7.92 -0.04
CA PRO A 144 -22.52 -6.84 0.27
C PRO A 144 -22.41 -5.72 -0.77
N LEU A 145 -23.57 -5.23 -1.25
CA LEU A 145 -23.64 -4.09 -2.18
C LEU A 145 -22.88 -2.85 -1.68
N PHE A 146 -22.90 -2.64 -0.37
CA PHE A 146 -22.27 -1.49 0.28
C PHE A 146 -20.88 -1.79 0.87
N GLY A 147 -20.26 -2.90 0.46
CA GLY A 147 -18.87 -3.24 0.76
C GLY A 147 -17.86 -2.44 -0.07
N ILE A 148 -16.58 -2.73 0.13
CA ILE A 148 -15.48 -2.08 -0.59
C ILE A 148 -15.61 -2.34 -2.10
N GLU A 149 -15.91 -3.57 -2.47
CA GLU A 149 -16.03 -4.03 -3.85
C GLU A 149 -17.21 -3.37 -4.58
N GLY A 150 -18.30 -3.07 -3.87
CA GLY A 150 -19.50 -2.45 -4.46
C GLY A 150 -19.49 -0.92 -4.49
N LYS A 151 -18.69 -0.26 -3.64
CA LYS A 151 -18.69 1.21 -3.49
C LYS A 151 -17.40 1.91 -3.88
N ARG A 152 -16.27 1.21 -3.96
CA ARG A 152 -15.00 1.87 -4.18
C ARG A 152 -14.94 2.44 -5.60
N PRO A 153 -14.77 3.77 -5.77
CA PRO A 153 -14.62 4.34 -7.10
C PRO A 153 -13.28 3.94 -7.71
N LEU A 154 -13.28 3.78 -9.04
CA LEU A 154 -12.10 3.91 -9.87
C LEU A 154 -12.10 5.34 -10.40
N GLY A 155 -10.97 6.03 -10.27
CA GLY A 155 -10.80 7.39 -10.79
C GLY A 155 -9.43 7.57 -11.41
N GLY A 156 -9.16 8.76 -11.94
CA GLY A 156 -7.97 9.12 -12.68
C GLY A 156 -8.19 9.24 -14.19
N THR A 157 -7.09 9.45 -14.90
CA THR A 157 -7.13 9.66 -16.36
C THR A 157 -7.14 8.38 -17.19
N PHE A 158 -6.81 7.21 -16.62
CA PHE A 158 -6.94 5.93 -17.29
C PHE A 158 -8.40 5.47 -17.26
N PHE A 159 -9.01 5.40 -18.44
CA PHE A 159 -10.35 4.86 -18.64
C PHE A 159 -10.30 3.65 -19.56
N SER A 160 -10.90 2.55 -19.14
CA SER A 160 -11.26 1.45 -20.02
C SER A 160 -12.71 1.04 -19.76
N PRO A 161 -13.51 0.72 -20.80
CA PRO A 161 -14.82 0.10 -20.61
C PRO A 161 -14.70 -1.35 -20.10
N ASP A 162 -13.51 -1.97 -20.19
CA ASP A 162 -13.23 -3.29 -19.64
C ASP A 162 -12.57 -3.16 -18.25
N ILE A 163 -13.21 -3.75 -17.25
CA ILE A 163 -12.71 -3.75 -15.87
C ILE A 163 -11.47 -4.63 -15.71
N GLU A 164 -11.25 -5.61 -16.59
CA GLU A 164 -10.07 -6.49 -16.53
C GLU A 164 -8.76 -5.73 -16.80
N ASP A 165 -8.80 -4.63 -17.54
CA ASP A 165 -7.64 -3.77 -17.79
C ASP A 165 -7.08 -3.12 -16.51
N TYR A 166 -7.90 -3.05 -15.46
CA TYR A 166 -7.51 -2.55 -14.13
C TYR A 166 -6.94 -3.65 -13.22
N TYR A 167 -7.06 -4.92 -13.61
CA TYR A 167 -6.56 -6.04 -12.82
C TYR A 167 -5.04 -6.10 -12.86
N VAL A 168 -4.50 -6.78 -11.86
CA VAL A 168 -3.06 -6.93 -11.70
C VAL A 168 -2.72 -8.35 -11.30
N SER A 169 -1.59 -8.83 -11.79
CA SER A 169 -1.02 -10.12 -11.41
C SER A 169 -0.16 -9.99 -10.15
N PRO A 170 -0.07 -11.04 -9.29
CA PRO A 170 0.90 -11.09 -8.19
C PRO A 170 2.35 -10.84 -8.63
N PHE A 171 2.71 -11.19 -9.87
CA PHE A 171 4.04 -10.93 -10.42
C PHE A 171 4.28 -9.43 -10.64
N GLU A 172 3.28 -8.70 -11.14
CA GLU A 172 3.34 -7.24 -11.33
C GLU A 172 3.48 -6.52 -9.98
N LEU A 173 2.86 -7.04 -8.92
CA LEU A 173 2.97 -6.50 -7.56
C LEU A 173 4.29 -6.86 -6.84
N GLY A 174 5.11 -7.74 -7.42
CA GLY A 174 6.34 -8.26 -6.79
C GLY A 174 6.09 -9.35 -5.74
N TYR A 175 4.92 -9.97 -5.75
CA TYR A 175 4.51 -11.05 -4.86
C TYR A 175 4.80 -12.45 -5.42
N GLY A 176 5.29 -12.58 -6.65
CA GLY A 176 5.58 -13.87 -7.28
C GLY A 176 6.48 -14.79 -6.43
N ARG A 177 7.45 -14.22 -5.70
CA ARG A 177 8.33 -14.97 -4.78
C ARG A 177 7.65 -15.52 -3.51
N LEU A 178 6.45 -15.03 -3.19
CA LEU A 178 5.66 -15.49 -2.04
C LEU A 178 4.83 -16.73 -2.39
N ILE A 179 4.73 -17.08 -3.68
CA ILE A 179 3.96 -18.21 -4.15
C ILE A 179 4.72 -19.51 -3.83
N HIS A 180 4.13 -20.35 -3.00
CA HIS A 180 4.64 -21.68 -2.68
C HIS A 180 3.92 -22.75 -3.52
N TRP A 181 4.60 -23.33 -4.51
CA TRP A 181 3.99 -24.24 -5.49
C TRP A 181 3.71 -25.66 -4.97
N GLY A 182 4.17 -25.99 -3.76
CA GLY A 182 4.10 -27.34 -3.17
C GLY A 182 2.73 -27.72 -2.58
N HIS A 183 1.67 -27.02 -2.96
CA HIS A 183 0.29 -27.33 -2.57
C HIS A 183 -0.68 -26.78 -3.62
N ASP A 184 -1.93 -27.26 -3.57
CA ASP A 184 -3.02 -26.78 -4.42
C ASP A 184 -3.66 -25.53 -3.82
N PHE A 185 -4.01 -24.58 -4.68
CA PHE A 185 -4.69 -23.34 -4.32
C PHE A 185 -5.44 -22.77 -5.53
N LEU A 186 -6.46 -21.95 -5.27
CA LEU A 186 -7.26 -21.31 -6.32
C LEU A 186 -6.38 -20.42 -7.21
N GLY A 187 -6.52 -20.57 -8.53
CA GLY A 187 -5.75 -19.79 -9.51
C GLY A 187 -4.30 -20.26 -9.74
N ARG A 188 -3.89 -21.41 -9.17
CA ARG A 188 -2.53 -21.96 -9.35
C ARG A 188 -2.11 -22.08 -10.81
N ASP A 189 -2.97 -22.64 -11.66
CA ASP A 189 -2.66 -22.84 -13.09
C ASP A 189 -2.58 -21.51 -13.86
N ALA A 190 -3.40 -20.52 -13.48
CA ALA A 190 -3.32 -19.18 -14.04
C ALA A 190 -2.00 -18.49 -13.65
N LEU A 191 -1.54 -18.66 -12.40
CA LEU A 191 -0.25 -18.13 -11.97
C LEU A 191 0.94 -18.85 -12.60
N LEU A 192 0.84 -20.15 -12.91
CA LEU A 192 1.87 -20.86 -13.66
C LEU A 192 2.04 -20.27 -15.06
N LYS A 193 0.94 -19.96 -15.76
CA LYS A 193 0.97 -19.28 -17.06
C LYS A 193 1.52 -17.87 -16.95
N ALA A 194 1.02 -17.08 -15.99
CA ALA A 194 1.44 -15.70 -15.79
C ALA A 194 2.94 -15.58 -15.40
N LYS A 195 3.51 -16.61 -14.77
CA LYS A 195 4.94 -16.63 -14.42
C LYS A 195 5.86 -16.53 -15.65
N GLU A 196 5.42 -17.05 -16.79
CA GLU A 196 6.17 -17.10 -18.04
C GLU A 196 5.88 -15.87 -18.94
N ASP A 197 4.94 -15.02 -18.54
CA ASP A 197 4.54 -13.86 -19.31
C ASP A 197 5.52 -12.68 -19.11
N GLU A 198 6.40 -12.51 -20.09
CA GLU A 198 7.38 -11.43 -20.11
C GLU A 198 6.74 -10.05 -20.36
N SER A 199 5.49 -10.00 -20.84
CA SER A 199 4.77 -8.76 -21.13
C SER A 199 4.17 -8.10 -19.88
N LEU A 200 4.07 -8.83 -18.75
CA LEU A 200 3.57 -8.30 -17.48
C LEU A 200 4.27 -7.02 -17.07
N ARG A 201 3.47 -6.03 -16.63
CA ARG A 201 3.99 -4.73 -16.21
C ARG A 201 4.97 -4.89 -15.05
N ARG A 202 5.87 -3.92 -14.92
CA ARG A 202 6.85 -3.84 -13.85
C ARG A 202 6.45 -2.74 -12.89
N LYS A 203 6.48 -3.06 -11.60
CA LYS A 203 6.32 -2.07 -10.55
C LYS A 203 7.54 -1.17 -10.46
N VAL A 204 7.30 0.13 -10.52
CA VAL A 204 8.31 1.18 -10.42
C VAL A 204 7.86 2.26 -9.45
N THR A 205 8.81 3.10 -9.04
CA THR A 205 8.49 4.39 -8.42
C THR A 205 8.66 5.48 -9.46
N LEU A 206 7.70 6.40 -9.57
CA LEU A 206 7.82 7.61 -10.38
C LEU A 206 8.11 8.78 -9.45
N VAL A 207 9.20 9.51 -9.72
CA VAL A 207 9.54 10.75 -9.03
C VAL A 207 9.04 11.91 -9.87
N PHE A 208 8.08 12.68 -9.37
CA PHE A 208 7.48 13.77 -10.12
C PHE A 208 8.43 14.98 -10.15
N ASP A 209 8.39 15.72 -11.25
CA ASP A 209 9.10 16.98 -11.42
C ASP A 209 8.47 18.05 -10.49
N PRO A 210 9.24 18.63 -9.56
CA PRO A 210 8.68 19.57 -8.58
C PRO A 210 8.07 20.83 -9.18
N ASP A 211 8.57 21.31 -10.32
CA ASP A 211 8.00 22.50 -10.99
C ASP A 211 6.62 22.17 -11.57
N ASP A 212 6.48 21.01 -12.20
CA ASP A 212 5.19 20.56 -12.70
C ASP A 212 4.20 20.24 -11.59
N VAL A 213 4.67 19.68 -10.47
CA VAL A 213 3.83 19.47 -9.27
C VAL A 213 3.27 20.81 -8.77
N ARG A 214 4.11 21.83 -8.59
CA ARG A 214 3.64 23.17 -8.19
C ARG A 214 2.65 23.75 -9.19
N ARG A 215 2.96 23.67 -10.49
CA ARG A 215 2.13 24.23 -11.56
C ARG A 215 0.78 23.52 -11.69
N VAL A 216 0.76 22.18 -11.66
CA VAL A 216 -0.41 21.36 -11.99
C VAL A 216 -1.24 21.03 -10.76
N ILE A 217 -0.60 20.63 -9.64
CA ILE A 217 -1.29 20.20 -8.42
C ILE A 217 -1.48 21.40 -7.49
N GLY A 218 -0.43 22.22 -7.32
CA GLY A 218 -0.44 23.39 -6.43
C GLY A 218 -1.04 24.66 -7.04
N GLY A 219 -1.44 24.66 -8.32
CA GLY A 219 -1.98 25.86 -8.98
C GLY A 219 -1.00 27.04 -9.05
N GLY A 220 0.31 26.76 -9.01
CA GLY A 220 1.38 27.77 -8.92
C GLY A 220 1.97 27.94 -7.52
N GLU A 221 1.40 27.30 -6.50
CA GLU A 221 1.86 27.35 -5.11
C GLU A 221 2.38 25.97 -4.64
N ASP A 222 2.65 25.85 -3.35
CA ASP A 222 2.94 24.56 -2.71
C ASP A 222 1.70 23.64 -2.81
N PRO A 223 1.84 22.40 -3.32
CA PRO A 223 0.72 21.46 -3.42
C PRO A 223 0.16 21.00 -2.05
N GLY A 224 0.87 21.27 -0.95
CA GLY A 224 0.54 20.79 0.38
C GLY A 224 0.56 19.26 0.48
N PHE A 225 -0.44 18.72 1.16
CA PHE A 225 -0.60 17.27 1.29
C PHE A 225 -1.21 16.68 0.02
N VAL A 226 -0.50 15.75 -0.62
CA VAL A 226 -0.98 15.02 -1.79
C VAL A 226 -1.14 13.56 -1.42
N LEU A 227 -2.33 13.00 -1.67
CA LEU A 227 -2.58 11.56 -1.60
C LEU A 227 -3.66 11.22 -2.64
N SER A 228 -3.34 10.32 -3.56
CA SER A 228 -4.27 9.83 -4.56
C SER A 228 -4.10 8.33 -4.77
N TYR A 229 -5.22 7.64 -5.02
CA TYR A 229 -5.26 6.25 -5.46
C TYR A 229 -5.81 6.12 -6.88
N ALA A 230 -5.87 7.23 -7.61
CA ALA A 230 -6.28 7.28 -9.00
C ALA A 230 -5.39 6.39 -9.87
N ARG A 231 -5.96 5.95 -11.00
CA ARG A 231 -5.24 5.30 -12.10
C ARG A 231 -5.00 6.36 -13.15
N ASP A 232 -3.91 7.09 -13.00
CA ASP A 232 -3.51 8.09 -13.99
C ASP A 232 -2.65 7.43 -15.06
N ARG A 233 -2.85 7.81 -16.31
CA ARG A 233 -2.04 7.33 -17.42
C ARG A 233 -0.60 7.78 -17.24
N VAL A 234 0.32 6.84 -17.41
CA VAL A 234 1.74 7.10 -17.56
C VAL A 234 2.05 7.03 -19.05
N GLU A 235 2.52 8.12 -19.63
CA GLU A 235 2.72 8.29 -21.07
C GLU A 235 4.19 8.52 -21.45
N THR A 236 4.51 8.13 -22.67
CA THR A 236 5.72 8.51 -23.40
C THR A 236 5.33 9.00 -24.79
N ALA A 237 6.31 9.35 -25.64
CA ALA A 237 6.04 9.66 -27.04
C ALA A 237 5.35 8.52 -27.82
N ALA A 238 5.43 7.27 -27.31
CA ALA A 238 4.75 6.11 -27.89
C ALA A 238 3.28 5.96 -27.43
N GLY A 239 2.78 6.84 -26.55
CA GLY A 239 1.46 6.76 -25.93
C GLY A 239 1.51 6.24 -24.49
N THR A 240 0.37 5.72 -24.01
CA THR A 240 0.24 5.19 -22.65
C THR A 240 1.06 3.90 -22.48
N VAL A 241 1.94 3.90 -21.49
CA VAL A 241 2.84 2.78 -21.16
C VAL A 241 2.55 2.17 -19.79
N GLY A 242 1.60 2.72 -19.03
CA GLY A 242 1.26 2.21 -17.70
C GLY A 242 0.28 3.09 -16.95
N THR A 243 0.09 2.78 -15.67
CA THR A 243 -0.79 3.52 -14.77
C THR A 243 -0.18 3.72 -13.40
N THR A 244 -0.48 4.85 -12.76
CA THR A 244 -0.23 5.04 -11.32
C THR A 244 -1.14 4.11 -10.51
N MET A 245 -0.70 3.76 -9.30
CA MET A 245 -1.42 2.89 -8.36
C MET A 245 -1.67 3.60 -7.02
N GLN A 246 -0.73 4.46 -6.64
CA GLN A 246 -0.84 5.38 -5.52
C GLN A 246 0.14 6.52 -5.73
N ILE A 247 -0.26 7.75 -5.42
CA ILE A 247 0.56 8.96 -5.44
C ILE A 247 0.53 9.55 -4.03
N ALA A 248 1.67 9.99 -3.51
CA ALA A 248 1.73 10.68 -2.23
C ALA A 248 2.85 11.72 -2.17
N SER A 249 2.62 12.81 -1.42
CA SER A 249 3.69 13.72 -1.01
C SER A 249 4.57 13.04 0.05
N ILE A 250 5.87 13.17 -0.11
CA ILE A 250 6.87 12.62 0.79
C ILE A 250 7.80 13.75 1.20
N ASP A 251 7.54 14.29 2.40
CA ASP A 251 8.26 15.44 2.93
C ASP A 251 9.78 15.19 3.05
N PRO A 252 10.27 14.05 3.57
CA PRO A 252 11.71 13.77 3.60
C PRO A 252 12.36 13.69 2.21
N ALA A 253 11.61 13.34 1.17
CA ALA A 253 12.09 13.29 -0.21
C ALA A 253 11.93 14.65 -0.93
N GLY A 254 11.23 15.61 -0.32
CA GLY A 254 10.98 16.94 -0.88
C GLY A 254 10.16 16.94 -2.18
N THR A 255 9.40 15.87 -2.45
CA THR A 255 8.66 15.71 -3.71
C THR A 255 7.46 14.76 -3.59
N VAL A 256 6.69 14.65 -4.66
CA VAL A 256 5.60 13.69 -4.84
C VAL A 256 6.16 12.44 -5.53
N LEU A 257 5.85 11.29 -4.96
CA LEU A 257 6.18 9.99 -5.52
C LEU A 257 4.90 9.26 -5.92
N ALA A 258 5.00 8.40 -6.93
CA ALA A 258 3.96 7.42 -7.23
C ALA A 258 4.52 6.01 -7.29
N THR A 259 3.75 5.03 -6.81
CA THR A 259 3.91 3.64 -7.28
C THR A 259 3.13 3.49 -8.58
N ALA A 260 3.73 2.84 -9.56
CA ALA A 260 3.12 2.64 -10.87
C ALA A 260 3.44 1.24 -11.41
N LEU A 261 2.58 0.77 -12.31
CA LEU A 261 2.82 -0.41 -13.13
C LEU A 261 3.02 0.06 -14.57
N VAL A 262 4.20 -0.20 -15.13
CA VAL A 262 4.58 0.23 -16.49
C VAL A 262 5.03 -0.95 -17.33
N ALA A 263 4.87 -0.85 -18.64
CA ALA A 263 5.35 -1.85 -19.59
C ALA A 263 6.86 -2.10 -19.41
N PRO A 264 7.34 -3.36 -19.54
CA PRO A 264 8.73 -3.72 -19.29
C PRO A 264 9.77 -2.84 -19.99
N ALA A 265 9.50 -2.44 -21.24
CA ALA A 265 10.40 -1.60 -22.05
C ALA A 265 10.65 -0.19 -21.45
N HIS A 266 9.77 0.28 -20.56
CA HIS A 266 9.84 1.61 -19.95
C HIS A 266 10.13 1.56 -18.44
N ALA A 267 10.44 0.38 -17.90
CA ALA A 267 10.64 0.18 -16.46
C ALA A 267 12.07 0.49 -15.96
N ALA A 268 13.00 0.81 -16.85
CA ALA A 268 14.39 1.06 -16.48
C ALA A 268 14.52 2.36 -15.67
N PRO A 269 15.24 2.38 -14.52
CA PRO A 269 15.54 3.60 -13.80
C PRO A 269 16.18 4.68 -14.68
N GLY A 270 15.73 5.93 -14.53
CA GLY A 270 16.14 7.06 -15.37
C GLY A 270 15.27 7.28 -16.60
N THR A 271 14.37 6.36 -16.95
CA THR A 271 13.39 6.57 -18.03
C THR A 271 12.49 7.77 -17.71
N ARG A 272 12.32 8.68 -18.68
CA ARG A 272 11.43 9.84 -18.55
C ARG A 272 10.04 9.46 -19.05
N VAL A 273 9.04 9.84 -18.26
CA VAL A 273 7.61 9.64 -18.55
C VAL A 273 6.83 10.89 -18.16
N GLU A 274 5.57 10.97 -18.59
CA GLU A 274 4.64 12.00 -18.17
C GLU A 274 3.40 11.36 -17.52
N ILE A 275 2.90 11.95 -16.45
CA ILE A 275 1.64 11.56 -15.82
C ILE A 275 0.58 12.50 -16.34
N VAL A 276 -0.48 11.94 -16.93
CA VAL A 276 -1.65 12.70 -17.34
C VAL A 276 -2.52 12.91 -16.11
N TRP A 277 -2.70 14.16 -15.68
CA TRP A 277 -3.35 14.49 -14.42
C TRP A 277 -4.76 15.04 -14.63
N GLY A 278 -5.76 14.44 -13.98
CA GLY A 278 -7.16 14.81 -14.13
C GLY A 278 -8.11 13.65 -13.85
N GLU A 279 -9.35 13.79 -14.27
CA GLU A 279 -10.38 12.76 -14.12
C GLU A 279 -11.06 12.53 -15.47
N HIS A 280 -10.98 11.31 -16.00
CA HIS A 280 -11.69 10.97 -17.23
C HIS A 280 -13.22 10.97 -16.95
N PRO A 281 -14.06 11.55 -17.82
CA PRO A 281 -15.52 11.66 -17.60
C PRO A 281 -16.27 10.31 -17.67
N GLY A 282 -15.56 9.20 -17.81
CA GLY A 282 -16.11 7.86 -17.91
C GLY A 282 -16.84 7.57 -19.24
N PRO A 283 -17.87 6.70 -19.21
CA PRO A 283 -18.62 6.29 -20.40
C PRO A 283 -19.24 7.49 -21.14
N GLY A 284 -19.04 7.55 -22.46
CA GLY A 284 -19.47 8.65 -23.32
C GLY A 284 -18.32 9.45 -23.94
N ALA A 285 -17.11 9.32 -23.38
CA ALA A 285 -15.86 9.73 -24.01
C ALA A 285 -15.01 8.49 -24.36
N ALA A 286 -14.24 8.58 -25.44
CA ALA A 286 -13.33 7.50 -25.83
C ALA A 286 -12.18 7.35 -24.80
N PRO A 287 -11.71 6.12 -24.48
CA PRO A 287 -10.56 5.87 -23.60
C PRO A 287 -9.33 6.76 -23.81
N GLY A 288 -8.98 6.99 -25.08
CA GLY A 288 -7.87 7.83 -25.49
C GLY A 288 -8.28 9.25 -25.91
N ALA A 289 -9.43 9.75 -25.46
CA ALA A 289 -9.85 11.11 -25.78
C ALA A 289 -8.82 12.12 -25.28
N ASP A 290 -8.47 13.07 -26.15
CA ASP A 290 -7.66 14.21 -25.76
C ASP A 290 -8.57 15.23 -25.07
N LEU A 291 -8.41 15.35 -23.77
CA LEU A 291 -9.26 16.16 -22.89
C LEU A 291 -8.49 17.34 -22.30
N ASP A 292 -7.39 17.75 -22.95
CA ASP A 292 -6.52 18.86 -22.54
C ASP A 292 -6.00 18.76 -21.10
N PHE A 293 -5.89 17.53 -20.56
CA PHE A 293 -5.38 17.32 -19.21
C PHE A 293 -3.94 17.84 -19.04
N PRO A 294 -3.56 18.46 -17.93
CA PRO A 294 -2.16 18.79 -17.70
C PRO A 294 -1.29 17.53 -17.61
N ARG A 295 -0.05 17.64 -18.07
CA ARG A 295 0.98 16.59 -17.93
C ARG A 295 2.00 17.01 -16.87
N ILE A 296 2.43 16.04 -16.07
CA ILE A 296 3.49 16.19 -15.04
C ILE A 296 4.66 15.30 -15.44
N ARG A 297 5.84 15.88 -15.69
CA ARG A 297 7.05 15.10 -15.98
C ARG A 297 7.43 14.27 -14.76
N ALA A 298 7.91 13.05 -15.00
CA ALA A 298 8.46 12.20 -13.95
C ALA A 298 9.60 11.33 -14.46
N THR A 299 10.38 10.82 -13.50
CA THR A 299 11.48 9.89 -13.76
C THR A 299 11.21 8.56 -13.08
N VAL A 300 11.36 7.48 -13.83
CA VAL A 300 11.27 6.10 -13.33
C VAL A 300 12.45 5.81 -12.40
N GLN A 301 12.17 5.18 -11.26
CA GLN A 301 13.12 4.77 -10.24
C GLN A 301 12.80 3.35 -9.74
N PRO A 302 13.76 2.67 -9.10
CA PRO A 302 13.50 1.38 -8.46
C PRO A 302 12.34 1.48 -7.45
N SER A 303 11.57 0.39 -7.35
CA SER A 303 10.58 0.19 -6.30
C SER A 303 11.00 -1.02 -5.45
N PRO A 304 11.32 -0.87 -4.16
CA PRO A 304 11.23 0.34 -3.31
C PRO A 304 12.14 1.51 -3.71
N TYR A 305 11.67 2.74 -3.46
CA TYR A 305 12.47 3.97 -3.65
C TYR A 305 13.49 4.15 -2.53
N ASP A 306 13.08 3.88 -1.29
CA ASP A 306 13.96 3.94 -0.14
C ASP A 306 15.12 2.95 -0.28
N ARG A 307 16.35 3.45 -0.11
CA ARG A 307 17.56 2.65 -0.26
C ARG A 307 17.66 1.57 0.81
N HIS A 308 17.31 1.89 2.05
CA HIS A 308 17.41 0.92 3.15
C HIS A 308 16.42 -0.24 2.96
N ALA A 309 15.19 0.05 2.54
CA ALA A 309 14.17 -0.92 2.14
C ALA A 309 14.66 -1.85 1.01
N ARG A 310 15.48 -1.34 0.08
CA ARG A 310 16.10 -2.16 -0.98
C ARG A 310 17.24 -3.05 -0.48
N THR A 311 18.14 -2.53 0.36
CA THR A 311 19.45 -3.17 0.60
C THR A 311 19.58 -3.90 1.93
N GLU A 312 18.86 -3.47 2.97
CA GLU A 312 19.11 -3.89 4.35
C GLU A 312 17.88 -4.55 4.99
N TYR A 313 16.68 -4.10 4.65
CA TYR A 313 15.42 -4.51 5.27
C TYR A 313 15.15 -6.04 5.27
N ARG A 314 15.68 -6.80 4.30
CA ARG A 314 15.51 -8.27 4.21
C ARG A 314 16.78 -9.09 4.39
N ARG A 315 17.88 -8.50 4.88
CA ARG A 315 19.15 -9.26 5.04
C ARG A 315 19.05 -10.41 6.04
N ASP A 316 18.14 -10.29 7.02
CA ASP A 316 17.91 -11.29 8.08
C ASP A 316 16.51 -11.95 8.01
N ALA A 317 15.85 -11.88 6.85
CA ALA A 317 14.53 -12.46 6.61
C ALA A 317 14.60 -13.99 6.42
#